data_AF-A0A957X994-F1
#
_entry.id   AF-A0A957X994-F1
#
_cell.length_a   1.000
_cell.length_b   1.000
_cell.length_c   1.000
_cell.angle_alpha   90.00
_cell.angle_beta   90.00
_cell.angle_gamma   90.00
#
_symmetry.space_group_name_H-M   'P 1'
#
loop_
_entity.id
_entity.type
_entity.pdbx_description
1 polymer ?
#
loop_
_entity_poly.entity_id
_entity_poly.type
_entity_poly.pdbx_seq_one_letter_code
_entity_poly.pdbx_strand_id
1 'polypeptide(L)'
;MSQKFIIKQLVYLQTTKGTVMNVTIGKKIKVLRVLREMTQTQLARMTDMAQYDITSFENGKAHPAVDSQRAIEAALGCRLDADITITAAGDLVCVAPVKEAV
;
A
#
# COMPACT_ATOMS: atom_id res chain seq x y z
N MET A 1 -15.25 -17.46 -8.54
CA MET A 1 -15.83 -16.12 -8.74
C MET A 1 -14.94 -15.09 -8.05
N SER A 2 -14.26 -14.28 -8.85
CA SER A 2 -13.02 -13.62 -8.47
C SER A 2 -13.25 -12.47 -7.47
N GLN A 3 -12.74 -12.63 -6.24
CA GLN A 3 -12.67 -11.56 -5.22
C GLN A 3 -11.94 -10.29 -5.72
N LYS A 4 -11.27 -10.39 -6.89
CA LYS A 4 -10.50 -9.35 -7.59
C LYS A 4 -11.37 -8.17 -8.07
N PHE A 5 -12.69 -8.33 -8.23
CA PHE A 5 -13.57 -7.26 -8.75
C PHE A 5 -14.15 -6.36 -7.64
N ILE A 6 -14.51 -6.93 -6.48
CA ILE A 6 -15.23 -6.20 -5.42
C ILE A 6 -14.33 -5.19 -4.70
N ILE A 7 -13.05 -5.51 -4.48
CA ILE A 7 -12.12 -4.58 -3.79
C ILE A 7 -11.64 -3.47 -4.72
N LYS A 8 -11.49 -3.72 -6.03
CA LYS A 8 -11.15 -2.67 -7.00
C LYS A 8 -12.24 -1.59 -7.02
N GLN A 9 -13.51 -1.99 -6.94
CA GLN A 9 -14.65 -1.07 -6.86
C GLN A 9 -14.77 -0.37 -5.49
N LEU A 10 -14.49 -1.06 -4.37
CA LEU A 10 -14.51 -0.46 -3.03
C LEU A 10 -13.36 0.52 -2.77
N VAL A 11 -12.18 0.31 -3.36
CA VAL A 11 -11.06 1.26 -3.26
C VAL A 11 -11.30 2.47 -4.19
N TYR A 12 -11.95 2.28 -5.34
CA TYR A 12 -12.20 3.36 -6.31
C TYR A 12 -13.21 4.41 -5.80
N LEU A 13 -14.20 4.02 -4.99
CA LEU A 13 -15.31 4.90 -4.57
C LEU A 13 -14.99 5.89 -3.44
N GLN A 14 -13.80 5.87 -2.85
CA GLN A 14 -13.44 6.74 -1.72
C GLN A 14 -12.59 7.97 -2.11
N THR A 15 -12.36 8.23 -3.40
CA THR A 15 -11.29 9.12 -3.90
C THR A 15 -11.74 10.46 -4.50
N THR A 16 -12.97 10.93 -4.30
CA THR A 16 -13.49 12.10 -5.04
C THR A 16 -13.44 13.45 -4.32
N LYS A 17 -12.85 13.58 -3.13
CA LYS A 17 -12.59 14.90 -2.54
C LYS A 17 -11.36 14.86 -1.64
N GLY A 18 -10.36 15.69 -1.96
CA GLY A 18 -9.08 15.83 -1.26
C GLY A 18 -9.25 15.86 0.26
N THR A 19 -9.15 14.68 0.83
CA THR A 19 -9.18 14.41 2.27
C THR A 19 -7.89 13.65 2.52
N VAL A 20 -6.99 14.23 3.31
CA VAL A 20 -5.79 13.53 3.75
C VAL A 20 -6.26 12.33 4.57
N MET A 21 -6.33 11.17 3.93
CA MET A 21 -6.70 9.94 4.61
C MET A 21 -5.52 9.60 5.52
N ASN A 22 -5.70 9.75 6.83
CA ASN A 22 -4.75 9.23 7.81
C ASN A 22 -4.86 7.69 7.81
N VAL A 23 -4.29 7.08 6.77
CA VAL A 23 -4.30 5.65 6.53
C VAL A 23 -3.14 5.03 7.28
N THR A 24 -3.43 4.04 8.14
CA THR A 24 -2.39 3.28 8.83
C THR A 24 -1.44 2.60 7.83
N ILE A 25 -0.18 2.38 8.23
CA ILE A 25 0.83 1.73 7.39
C ILE A 25 0.31 0.40 6.82
N GLY A 26 -0.35 -0.43 7.64
CA GLY A 26 -0.94 -1.69 7.20
C GLY A 26 -1.91 -1.54 6.03
N LYS A 27 -2.75 -0.51 6.09
CA LYS A 27 -3.75 -0.26 5.05
C LYS A 27 -3.12 0.34 3.79
N LYS A 28 -2.05 1.14 3.93
CA LYS A 28 -1.20 1.56 2.81
C LYS A 28 -0.58 0.35 2.08
N ILE A 29 -0.01 -0.60 2.81
CA ILE A 29 0.58 -1.84 2.26
C ILE A 29 -0.47 -2.59 1.43
N LYS A 30 -1.67 -2.78 1.97
CA LYS A 30 -2.76 -3.49 1.29
C LYS A 30 -3.16 -2.81 -0.02
N VAL A 31 -3.33 -1.49 0.01
CA VAL A 31 -3.72 -0.69 -1.16
C VAL A 31 -2.64 -0.80 -2.25
N LEU A 32 -1.39 -0.56 -1.89
CA LEU A 32 -0.23 -0.66 -2.79
C LEU A 32 -0.09 -2.05 -3.42
N ARG A 33 -0.27 -3.11 -2.62
CA ARG A 33 -0.19 -4.51 -3.08
C ARG A 33 -1.29 -4.83 -4.08
N VAL A 34 -2.53 -4.46 -3.78
CA VAL A 34 -3.69 -4.75 -4.65
C VAL A 34 -3.59 -3.99 -5.97
N LEU A 35 -3.08 -2.75 -5.94
CA LEU A 35 -2.89 -1.95 -7.15
C LEU A 35 -1.79 -2.52 -8.06
N ARG A 36 -0.81 -3.21 -7.50
CA ARG A 36 0.19 -3.99 -8.26
C ARG A 36 -0.28 -5.39 -8.63
N GLU A 37 -1.56 -5.71 -8.40
CA GLU A 37 -2.16 -7.02 -8.64
C GLU A 37 -1.46 -8.19 -7.94
N MET A 38 -0.83 -7.91 -6.80
CA MET A 38 -0.09 -8.91 -6.03
C MET A 38 -0.98 -9.59 -4.99
N THR A 39 -0.78 -10.88 -4.79
CA THR A 39 -1.31 -11.63 -3.64
C THR A 39 -0.44 -11.39 -2.40
N GLN A 40 -0.97 -11.64 -1.20
CA GLN A 40 -0.20 -11.54 0.05
C GLN A 40 1.02 -12.49 0.03
N THR A 41 0.86 -13.68 -0.55
CA THR A 41 1.95 -14.67 -0.70
C THR A 41 3.02 -14.19 -1.66
N GLN A 42 2.66 -13.49 -2.75
CA GLN A 42 3.65 -12.91 -3.67
C GLN A 42 4.45 -11.79 -3.00
N LEU A 43 3.78 -10.91 -2.25
CA LEU A 43 4.48 -9.88 -1.47
C LEU A 43 5.42 -10.51 -0.44
N ALA A 44 4.94 -11.50 0.31
CA ALA A 44 5.73 -12.23 1.30
C ALA A 44 6.99 -12.85 0.71
N ARG A 45 6.89 -13.48 -0.48
CA ARG A 45 8.06 -14.04 -1.18
C ARG A 45 9.06 -12.97 -1.62
N MET A 46 8.59 -11.81 -2.07
CA MET A 46 9.48 -10.71 -2.50
C MET A 46 10.21 -10.06 -1.33
N THR A 47 9.63 -10.11 -0.13
CA THR A 47 10.19 -9.49 1.08
C THR A 47 10.88 -10.47 2.01
N ASP A 48 10.96 -11.76 1.62
CA ASP A 48 11.43 -12.87 2.47
C ASP A 48 10.75 -12.93 3.84
N MET A 49 9.41 -12.80 3.85
CA MET A 49 8.58 -12.83 5.06
C MET A 49 7.58 -13.98 5.02
N ALA A 50 7.02 -14.31 6.19
CA ALA A 50 5.86 -15.19 6.21
C ALA A 50 4.62 -14.43 5.68
N GLN A 51 3.75 -15.12 4.94
CA GLN A 51 2.45 -14.55 4.54
C GLN A 51 1.61 -14.11 5.75
N TYR A 52 1.77 -14.81 6.88
CA TYR A 52 1.13 -14.44 8.13
C TYR A 52 1.52 -13.02 8.58
N ASP A 53 2.80 -12.63 8.45
CA ASP A 53 3.27 -11.30 8.82
C ASP A 53 2.63 -10.23 7.94
N ILE A 54 2.61 -10.44 6.62
CA ILE A 54 1.91 -9.55 5.68
C ILE A 54 0.43 -9.39 6.07
N THR A 55 -0.23 -10.49 6.41
CA THR A 55 -1.64 -10.47 6.85
C THR A 55 -1.82 -9.73 8.16
N SER A 56 -0.89 -9.89 9.10
CA SER A 56 -0.88 -9.23 10.40
C SER A 56 -0.71 -7.71 10.24
N PHE A 57 0.22 -7.29 9.38
CA PHE A 57 0.46 -5.89 9.03
C PHE A 57 -0.77 -5.27 8.37
N GLU A 58 -1.33 -5.91 7.33
CA GLU A 58 -2.47 -5.37 6.58
C GLU A 58 -3.74 -5.20 7.42
N ASN A 59 -3.91 -6.02 8.45
CA ASN A 59 -5.04 -5.96 9.37
C ASN A 59 -4.77 -5.10 10.62
N GLY A 60 -3.57 -4.49 10.73
CA GLY A 60 -3.19 -3.67 11.87
C GLY A 60 -2.96 -4.46 13.17
N LYS A 61 -2.76 -5.77 13.08
CA LYS A 61 -2.46 -6.63 14.25
C LYS A 61 -1.01 -6.49 14.70
N ALA A 62 -0.11 -6.14 13.78
CA ALA A 62 1.29 -5.86 14.07
C ALA A 62 1.77 -4.67 13.24
N HIS A 63 2.81 -4.00 13.75
CA HIS A 63 3.55 -2.99 13.01
C HIS A 63 4.83 -3.62 12.44
N PRO A 64 5.17 -3.41 11.17
CA PRO A 64 6.43 -3.91 10.62
C PRO A 64 7.61 -3.24 11.32
N ALA A 65 8.65 -4.01 11.65
CA ALA A 65 9.92 -3.44 12.10
C ALA A 65 10.55 -2.60 10.97
N VAL A 66 11.52 -1.73 11.29
CA VAL A 66 12.15 -0.84 10.30
C VAL A 66 12.72 -1.61 9.10
N ASP A 67 13.38 -2.75 9.35
CA ASP A 67 13.93 -3.59 8.28
C ASP A 67 12.83 -4.22 7.42
N SER A 68 11.75 -4.70 8.07
CA SER A 68 10.59 -5.23 7.37
C SER A 68 9.88 -4.16 6.54
N GLN A 69 9.74 -2.97 7.08
CA GLN A 69 9.16 -1.84 6.38
C GLN A 69 9.99 -1.52 5.13
N ARG A 70 11.31 -1.43 5.24
CA ARG A 70 12.20 -1.19 4.09
C ARG A 70 12.11 -2.28 3.02
N ALA A 71 12.02 -3.54 3.42
CA ALA A 71 11.84 -4.65 2.47
C ALA A 71 10.50 -4.51 1.71
N ILE A 72 9.43 -4.17 2.43
CA ILE A 72 8.11 -3.94 1.83
C ILE A 72 8.13 -2.71 0.91
N GLU A 73 8.78 -1.62 1.32
CA GLU A 73 8.95 -0.40 0.51
C GLU A 73 9.73 -0.68 -0.77
N ALA A 74 10.78 -1.50 -0.71
CA ALA A 74 11.54 -1.93 -1.87
C ALA A 74 10.69 -2.82 -2.81
N ALA A 75 9.96 -3.80 -2.26
CA ALA A 75 9.09 -4.68 -3.05
C ALA A 75 7.93 -3.93 -3.71
N LEU A 76 7.41 -2.89 -3.05
CA LEU A 76 6.33 -2.05 -3.55
C LEU A 76 6.85 -0.80 -4.26
N GLY A 77 8.16 -0.55 -4.32
CA GLY A 77 8.73 0.67 -4.90
C GLY A 77 8.17 1.99 -4.34
N CYS A 78 7.63 1.99 -3.11
CA CYS A 78 6.94 3.12 -2.50
C CYS A 78 7.30 3.23 -1.03
N ARG A 79 7.61 4.44 -0.58
CA ARG A 79 7.79 4.74 0.84
C ARG A 79 6.46 4.69 1.59
N LEU A 80 6.43 4.07 2.77
CA LEU A 80 5.23 3.91 3.60
C LEU A 80 5.07 5.04 4.63
N ASP A 81 6.16 5.76 4.90
CA ASP A 81 6.20 6.93 5.78
C ASP A 81 5.68 8.22 5.13
N ALA A 82 5.57 8.26 3.80
CA ALA A 82 4.99 9.37 3.04
C ALA A 82 3.46 9.28 2.93
N ASP A 83 2.79 10.43 2.73
CA ASP A 83 1.38 10.47 2.36
C ASP A 83 1.17 9.89 0.97
N ILE A 84 0.17 9.01 0.83
CA ILE A 84 -0.16 8.38 -0.46
C ILE A 84 -1.28 9.17 -1.13
N THR A 85 -0.98 9.78 -2.27
CA THR A 85 -1.98 10.39 -3.16
C THR A 85 -2.28 9.47 -4.34
N ILE A 86 -3.54 9.10 -4.53
CA ILE A 86 -4.00 8.36 -5.72
C ILE A 86 -4.30 9.41 -6.79
N THR A 87 -3.59 9.37 -7.93
CA THR A 87 -3.83 10.32 -9.02
C THR A 87 -5.05 9.89 -9.85
N ALA A 88 -5.74 10.86 -10.45
CA ALA A 88 -7.00 10.67 -11.18
C ALA A 88 -6.90 9.72 -12.40
N ALA A 89 -5.69 9.38 -12.84
CA ALA A 89 -5.45 8.41 -13.90
C ALA A 89 -5.56 6.94 -13.43
N GLY A 90 -5.74 6.68 -12.13
CA GLY A 90 -5.69 5.32 -11.59
C GLY A 90 -4.28 4.74 -11.47
N ASP A 91 -3.27 5.54 -11.81
CA ASP A 91 -1.86 5.20 -11.67
C ASP A 91 -1.33 5.59 -10.29
N LEU A 92 -0.62 4.65 -9.65
CA LEU A 92 0.12 4.92 -8.44
C LEU A 92 1.50 5.47 -8.77
N VAL A 93 1.57 6.78 -8.92
CA VAL A 93 2.85 7.47 -8.86
C VAL A 93 3.25 7.54 -7.40
N CYS A 94 4.39 6.94 -7.06
CA CYS A 94 5.05 7.20 -5.78
C CYS A 94 5.57 8.64 -5.88
N VAL A 95 4.75 9.63 -5.51
CA VAL A 95 5.17 11.03 -5.54
C VAL A 95 6.21 11.17 -4.44
N ALA A 96 7.49 11.30 -4.82
CA ALA A 96 8.52 11.79 -3.91
C ALA A 96 7.99 13.09 -3.27
N PRO A 97 8.30 13.38 -1.99
CA PRO A 97 7.79 14.57 -1.34
C PRO A 97 8.02 15.76 -2.27
N VAL A 98 6.93 16.46 -2.62
CA VAL A 98 7.01 17.73 -3.33
C VAL A 98 7.86 18.61 -2.42
N LYS A 99 9.15 18.72 -2.70
CA LYS A 99 9.98 19.73 -2.07
C LYS A 99 9.36 21.03 -2.55
N GLU A 100 8.64 21.69 -1.67
CA GLU A 100 8.23 23.07 -1.85
C GLU A 100 9.49 23.81 -2.32
N ALA A 101 9.46 24.24 -3.57
CA ALA A 101 10.52 25.04 -4.15
C ALA A 101 10.46 26.38 -3.42
N VAL A 102 11.38 26.55 -2.47
CA VAL A 102 11.77 27.85 -1.93
C VAL A 102 12.86 28.41 -2.82
#